data_AF-A0A1I4UTH5-F1
#
_entry.id   AF-A0A1I4UTH5-F1
#
_cell.length_a   1.000
_cell.length_b   1.000
_cell.length_c   1.000
_cell.angle_alpha   90.00
_cell.angle_beta   90.00
_cell.angle_gamma   90.00
#
_symmetry.space_group_name_H-M   'P 1'
#
loop_
_entity.id
_entity.type
_entity.pdbx_description
1 polymer ?
#
loop_
_entity_poly.entity_id
_entity_poly.type
_entity_poly.pdbx_seq_one_letter_code
_entity_poly.pdbx_strand_id
1 'polypeptide(L)'
;MSLISENPVLFVKHTCPFCLKVRLYLLEAGLLDSVTLRESRTSEEEDAMKAELAPHLAKVSYPTLRLGDTYMTESDDIIAHFVDEGGPAPAQLPTFQAYVDGPFKQLLALYKENAELKQA
;
A
#
# COMPACT_ATOMS: atom_id res chain seq x y z
N MET A 1 -30.17 -3.14 12.93
CA MET A 1 -28.92 -3.89 13.12
C MET A 1 -27.86 -3.19 12.29
N SER A 2 -26.98 -2.43 12.94
CA SER A 2 -25.94 -1.65 12.27
C SER A 2 -24.84 -2.61 11.85
N LEU A 3 -24.71 -2.88 10.55
CA LEU A 3 -23.54 -3.55 9.99
C LEU A 3 -22.38 -2.56 10.14
N ILE A 4 -21.55 -2.72 11.18
CA ILE A 4 -20.22 -2.12 11.17
C ILE A 4 -19.49 -2.89 10.07
N SER A 5 -19.54 -2.38 8.84
CA SER A 5 -18.56 -2.78 7.84
C SER A 5 -17.24 -2.27 8.39
N GLU A 6 -16.41 -3.16 8.95
CA GLU A 6 -15.08 -2.77 9.38
C GLU A 6 -14.34 -2.21 8.17
N ASN A 7 -13.91 -0.95 8.24
CA ASN A 7 -13.13 -0.32 7.19
C ASN A 7 -11.96 -1.24 6.80
N PRO A 8 -11.68 -1.42 5.50
CA PRO A 8 -10.52 -2.18 5.03
C PRO A 8 -9.25 -1.81 5.79
N VAL A 9 -8.41 -2.78 6.13
CA VAL A 9 -7.17 -2.52 6.87
C VAL A 9 -6.00 -2.45 5.90
N LEU A 10 -5.32 -1.31 5.85
CA LEU A 10 -4.13 -1.13 5.04
C LEU A 10 -2.88 -1.25 5.91
N PHE A 11 -2.13 -2.33 5.70
CA PHE A 11 -0.86 -2.60 6.37
C PHE A 11 0.28 -1.90 5.64
N VAL A 12 0.98 -1.02 6.35
CA VAL A 12 2.02 -0.17 5.78
C VAL A 12 3.27 -0.12 6.66
N LYS A 13 4.42 -0.06 6.01
CA LYS A 13 5.68 0.30 6.68
C LYS A 13 5.94 1.78 6.51
N HIS A 14 6.41 2.43 7.56
CA HIS A 14 6.68 3.87 7.56
C HIS A 14 7.66 4.31 6.45
N THR A 15 8.72 3.52 6.20
CA THR A 15 9.79 3.86 5.24
C THR A 15 9.60 3.23 3.85
N CYS A 16 8.49 2.54 3.59
CA CYS A 16 8.28 1.85 2.32
C CYS A 16 7.73 2.80 1.25
N PRO A 17 8.42 2.98 0.11
CA PRO A 17 7.95 3.87 -0.96
C PRO A 17 6.65 3.39 -1.61
N PHE A 18 6.44 2.08 -1.74
CA PHE A 18 5.18 1.52 -2.25
C PHE A 18 4.02 1.77 -1.29
N CYS A 19 4.26 1.77 0.02
CA CYS A 19 3.24 2.13 1.03
C CYS A 19 2.89 3.62 0.95
N LEU A 20 3.89 4.48 0.76
CA LEU A 20 3.66 5.92 0.58
C LEU A 20 2.86 6.20 -0.70
N LYS A 21 3.12 5.48 -1.80
CA LYS A 21 2.35 5.58 -3.04
C LYS A 21 0.84 5.39 -2.78
N VAL A 22 0.45 4.31 -2.11
CA VAL A 22 -0.97 4.04 -1.80
C VAL A 22 -1.55 5.08 -0.83
N ARG A 23 -0.82 5.43 0.23
CA ARG A 23 -1.27 6.45 1.20
C ARG A 23 -1.49 7.81 0.54
N LEU A 24 -0.61 8.21 -0.38
CA LEU A 24 -0.71 9.48 -1.08
C LEU A 24 -1.90 9.49 -2.04
N TYR A 25 -2.14 8.39 -2.76
CA TYR A 25 -3.35 8.23 -3.57
C TYR A 25 -4.61 8.40 -2.70
N LEU A 26 -4.72 7.62 -1.62
CA LEU A 26 -5.88 7.66 -0.73
C LEU A 26 -6.09 9.04 -0.10
N LEU A 27 -5.00 9.72 0.28
CA LEU A 27 -5.06 11.06 0.85
C LEU A 27 -5.59 12.08 -0.17
N GLU A 28 -5.00 12.15 -1.36
CA GLU A 28 -5.38 13.15 -2.37
C GLU A 28 -6.76 12.86 -2.98
N ALA A 29 -7.14 11.58 -3.06
CA ALA A 29 -8.48 11.15 -3.47
C ALA A 29 -9.56 11.42 -2.42
N GLY A 30 -9.20 11.84 -1.20
CA GLY A 30 -10.15 12.01 -0.09
C GLY A 30 -10.71 10.70 0.46
N LEU A 31 -10.00 9.58 0.23
CA LEU A 31 -10.40 8.23 0.61
C LEU A 31 -9.65 7.69 1.82
N LEU A 32 -8.75 8.45 2.44
CA LEU A 32 -7.92 7.94 3.54
C LEU A 32 -8.75 7.46 4.74
N ASP A 33 -9.87 8.12 5.03
CA ASP A 33 -10.76 7.74 6.14
C ASP A 33 -11.60 6.47 5.84
N SER A 34 -11.58 5.97 4.59
CA SER A 34 -12.23 4.71 4.23
C SER A 34 -11.41 3.49 4.65
N VAL A 35 -10.16 3.67 5.07
CA VAL A 35 -9.27 2.58 5.50
C VAL A 35 -8.80 2.77 6.94
N THR A 36 -8.60 1.66 7.63
CA THR A 36 -7.85 1.64 8.89
C THR A 36 -6.37 1.44 8.57
N LEU A 37 -5.51 2.38 8.94
CA LEU A 37 -4.06 2.23 8.76
C LEU A 37 -3.46 1.40 9.90
N ARG A 38 -2.85 0.26 9.55
CA ARG A 38 -1.97 -0.50 10.43
C ARG A 38 -0.52 -0.21 10.02
N GLU A 39 0.12 0.72 10.74
CA GLU A 39 1.50 1.15 10.45
C GLU A 39 2.51 0.44 11.36
N SER A 40 3.68 0.07 10.82
CA SER A 40 4.88 -0.19 11.61
C SER A 40 5.93 0.90 11.45
N ARG A 41 6.57 1.21 12.57
CA ARG A 41 7.68 2.15 12.74
C ARG A 41 8.88 1.49 13.41
N THR A 42 8.69 0.39 14.14
CA THR A 42 9.76 -0.42 14.74
C THR A 42 9.82 -1.82 14.12
N SER A 43 10.93 -2.53 14.39
CA SER A 43 11.09 -3.93 14.01
C SER A 43 10.06 -4.84 14.67
N GLU A 44 9.75 -4.61 15.95
CA GLU A 44 8.77 -5.42 16.69
C GLU A 44 7.36 -5.27 16.11
N GLU A 45 6.99 -4.05 15.71
CA GLU A 45 5.71 -3.80 15.04
C GLU A 45 5.66 -4.45 13.66
N GLU A 46 6.77 -4.44 12.92
CA GLU A 46 6.88 -5.13 11.63
C GLU A 46 6.75 -6.65 11.79
N ASP A 47 7.42 -7.24 12.77
CA ASP A 47 7.36 -8.68 13.05
C ASP A 47 5.94 -9.10 13.47
N ALA A 48 5.26 -8.27 14.27
CA ALA A 48 3.86 -8.50 14.63
C ALA A 48 2.93 -8.44 13.40
N MET A 49 3.07 -7.43 12.52
CA MET A 49 2.29 -7.37 11.28
C MET A 49 2.60 -8.56 10.36
N LYS A 50 3.87 -8.96 10.27
CA LYS A 50 4.28 -10.11 9.46
C LYS A 50 3.68 -11.41 9.99
N ALA A 51 3.66 -11.60 11.31
CA ALA A 51 3.05 -12.77 11.94
C ALA A 51 1.53 -12.81 11.71
N GLU A 52 0.86 -11.66 11.68
CA GLU A 52 -0.56 -11.54 11.35
C GLU A 52 -0.84 -11.89 9.87
N LEU A 53 0.01 -11.44 8.95
CA LEU A 53 -0.20 -11.63 7.51
C LEU A 53 0.28 -13.00 6.98
N ALA A 54 1.29 -13.60 7.60
CA ALA A 54 1.91 -14.83 7.12
C ALA A 54 0.97 -16.04 6.94
N PRO A 55 -0.07 -16.26 7.78
CA PRO A 55 -1.03 -17.35 7.55
C PRO A 55 -1.91 -17.17 6.31
N HIS A 56 -2.04 -15.93 5.81
CA HIS A 56 -2.99 -15.57 4.74
C HIS A 56 -2.30 -15.35 3.38
N LEU A 57 -0.98 -15.16 3.37
CA LEU A 57 -0.22 -14.81 2.18
C LEU A 57 0.91 -15.81 1.93
N ALA A 58 1.11 -16.22 0.68
CA ALA A 58 2.26 -17.04 0.28
C ALA A 58 3.59 -16.32 0.53
N LYS A 59 3.60 -14.99 0.41
CA LYS A 59 4.74 -14.11 0.71
C LYS A 59 4.22 -12.79 1.25
N VAL A 60 4.61 -12.42 2.47
CA VAL A 60 4.25 -11.13 3.04
C VAL A 60 5.01 -10.01 2.32
N SER A 61 4.26 -9.05 1.80
CA SER A 61 4.76 -7.81 1.19
C SER A 61 3.96 -6.61 1.70
N TYR A 62 4.47 -5.41 1.46
CA TYR A 62 3.81 -4.17 1.88
C TYR A 62 3.85 -3.16 0.73
N PRO A 63 2.74 -2.46 0.44
CA PRO A 63 1.48 -2.47 1.19
C PRO A 63 0.66 -3.76 0.99
N THR A 64 -0.16 -4.09 1.99
CA THR A 64 -1.20 -5.13 1.91
C THR A 64 -2.53 -4.53 2.37
N LEU A 65 -3.60 -4.74 1.62
CA LEU A 65 -4.96 -4.36 1.99
C LEU A 65 -5.75 -5.61 2.42
N ARG A 66 -6.42 -5.56 3.57
CA ARG A 66 -7.37 -6.59 4.02
C ARG A 66 -8.79 -6.11 3.82
N LEU A 67 -9.56 -6.90 3.07
CA LEU A 67 -10.97 -6.70 2.72
C LEU A 67 -11.77 -7.87 3.31
N GLY A 68 -12.27 -7.71 4.54
CA GLY A 68 -12.86 -8.83 5.29
C GLY A 68 -11.85 -9.96 5.50
N ASP A 69 -12.11 -11.11 4.86
CA ASP A 69 -11.25 -12.31 4.89
C ASP A 69 -10.27 -12.39 3.70
N THR A 70 -10.34 -11.44 2.77
CA THR A 70 -9.48 -11.41 1.57
C THR A 70 -8.35 -10.41 1.73
N TYR A 71 -7.23 -10.70 1.07
CA TYR A 71 -6.01 -9.90 1.13
C TYR A 71 -5.54 -9.57 -0.29
N MET A 72 -5.17 -8.31 -0.49
CA MET A 72 -4.66 -7.78 -1.75
C MET A 72 -3.28 -7.18 -1.51
N THR A 73 -2.30 -7.60 -2.31
CA THR A 73 -0.94 -7.07 -2.30
C THR A 73 -0.71 -6.21 -3.53
N GLU A 74 0.49 -5.65 -3.67
CA GLU A 74 0.89 -4.77 -4.77
C GLU A 74 0.21 -3.39 -4.73
N SER A 75 1.02 -2.33 -4.77
CA SER A 75 0.48 -0.96 -4.63
C SER A 75 -0.46 -0.55 -5.75
N ASP A 76 -0.24 -1.06 -6.97
CA ASP A 76 -1.05 -0.70 -8.13
C ASP A 76 -2.42 -1.38 -8.12
N ASP A 77 -2.48 -2.65 -7.71
CA ASP A 77 -3.73 -3.41 -7.57
C ASP A 77 -4.61 -2.79 -6.47
N ILE A 78 -4.00 -2.42 -5.35
CA ILE A 78 -4.71 -1.72 -4.26
C ILE A 78 -5.30 -0.38 -4.75
N ILE A 79 -4.54 0.40 -5.53
CA ILE A 79 -5.05 1.65 -6.09
C ILE A 79 -6.18 1.39 -7.09
N ALA A 80 -6.03 0.41 -7.96
CA ALA A 80 -7.06 0.03 -8.93
C ALA A 80 -8.39 -0.34 -8.23
N HIS A 81 -8.33 -1.08 -7.13
CA HIS A 81 -9.52 -1.39 -6.32
C HIS A 81 -10.26 -0.12 -5.88
N PHE A 82 -9.57 0.88 -5.35
CA PHE A 82 -10.23 2.13 -4.92
C PHE A 82 -10.71 3.00 -6.10
N VAL A 83 -10.10 2.88 -7.28
CA VAL A 83 -10.63 3.50 -8.50
C VAL A 83 -11.94 2.84 -8.90
N ASP A 84 -11.98 1.51 -8.88
CA ASP A 84 -13.17 0.72 -9.26
C ASP A 84 -14.35 0.98 -8.29
N GLU A 85 -14.07 1.25 -7.01
CA GLU A 85 -15.06 1.66 -5.99
C GLU A 85 -15.54 3.12 -6.14
N GLY A 86 -15.14 3.81 -7.22
CA GLY A 86 -15.59 5.17 -7.54
C GLY A 86 -14.60 6.29 -7.18
N GLY A 87 -13.36 5.94 -6.83
CA GLY A 87 -12.28 6.90 -6.65
C GLY A 87 -11.84 7.58 -7.95
N PRO A 88 -11.22 8.77 -7.87
CA PRO A 88 -10.69 9.47 -9.03
C PRO A 88 -9.55 8.68 -9.67
N ALA A 89 -9.46 8.71 -11.00
CA ALA A 89 -8.36 8.07 -11.70
C ALA A 89 -7.01 8.68 -11.27
N PRO A 90 -5.92 7.90 -11.12
CA PRO A 90 -4.65 8.42 -10.59
C PRO A 90 -4.06 9.56 -11.43
N ALA A 91 -4.36 9.62 -12.73
CA ALA A 91 -3.94 10.70 -13.62
C ALA A 91 -4.57 12.07 -13.30
N GLN A 92 -5.66 12.08 -12.52
CA GLN A 92 -6.36 13.30 -12.08
C GLN A 92 -5.79 13.87 -10.77
N LEU A 93 -4.84 13.17 -10.15
CA LEU A 93 -4.28 13.49 -8.83
C LEU A 93 -2.87 14.06 -8.99
N PRO A 94 -2.70 15.40 -9.06
CA PRO A 94 -1.43 16.01 -9.42
C PRO A 94 -0.29 15.75 -8.41
N THR A 95 -0.59 15.66 -7.11
CA THR A 95 0.42 15.41 -6.07
C THR A 95 0.91 13.97 -6.13
N PHE A 96 -0.02 13.03 -6.29
CA PHE A 96 0.25 11.63 -6.52
C PHE A 96 1.10 11.43 -7.78
N GLN A 97 0.73 12.06 -8.90
CA GLN A 97 1.53 12.00 -10.14
C GLN A 97 2.93 12.58 -9.94
N ALA A 98 3.06 13.73 -9.28
CA ALA A 98 4.38 14.31 -9.00
C ALA A 98 5.27 13.35 -8.19
N TYR A 99 4.71 12.58 -7.26
CA TYR A 99 5.44 11.56 -6.53
C TYR A 99 5.81 10.36 -7.42
N VAL A 100 4.85 9.83 -8.18
CA VAL A 100 5.02 8.67 -9.05
C VAL A 100 6.06 8.94 -10.13
N ASP A 101 5.95 10.07 -10.83
CA ASP A 101 6.81 10.45 -11.94
C ASP A 101 8.19 10.97 -11.49
N GLY A 102 8.28 11.51 -10.28
CA GLY A 102 9.50 12.05 -9.71
C GLY A 102 10.22 11.05 -8.79
N PRO A 103 10.17 11.22 -7.46
CA PRO A 103 10.96 10.40 -6.52
C PRO A 103 10.73 8.89 -6.64
N PHE A 104 9.48 8.45 -6.81
CA PHE A 104 9.16 7.02 -6.83
C PHE A 104 9.76 6.32 -8.04
N LYS A 105 9.69 6.93 -9.23
CA LYS A 105 10.31 6.40 -10.45
C LYS A 105 11.81 6.19 -10.31
N GLN A 106 12.51 7.13 -9.67
CA GLN A 106 13.95 7.02 -9.41
C GLN A 106 14.25 5.90 -8.41
N LEU A 107 13.49 5.80 -7.32
CA LEU A 107 13.62 4.71 -6.35
C LEU A 107 13.37 3.34 -6.98
N LEU A 108 12.40 3.23 -7.88
CA LEU A 108 12.10 1.97 -8.58
C LEU A 108 13.25 1.55 -9.51
N ALA A 109 13.89 2.51 -10.19
CA ALA A 109 15.07 2.24 -11.01
C ALA A 109 16.23 1.69 -10.15
N LEU A 110 16.53 2.37 -9.03
CA LEU A 110 17.57 1.93 -8.09
C LEU A 110 17.24 0.58 -7.44
N TYR A 111 15.96 0.31 -7.16
CA TYR A 111 15.53 -0.98 -6.60
C TYR A 111 15.79 -2.12 -7.59
N LYS A 112 15.48 -1.93 -8.87
CA LYS A 112 15.76 -2.91 -9.94
C LYS A 112 17.25 -3.13 -10.12
N GLU A 113 18.03 -2.06 -10.22
CA GLU A 113 19.50 -2.13 -10.34
C GLU A 113 20.13 -2.88 -9.16
N ASN A 114 19.72 -2.57 -7.93
CA ASN A 114 20.22 -3.29 -6.75
C ASN A 114 19.84 -4.78 -6.73
N ALA A 115 18.66 -5.13 -7.26
CA ALA A 115 18.24 -6.52 -7.35
C ALA A 115 19.07 -7.30 -8.39
N GLU A 116 19.42 -6.67 -9.51
CA GLU A 116 20.29 -7.24 -10.55
C GLU A 116 21.71 -7.43 -10.02
N LEU A 117 22.28 -6.42 -9.35
CA LEU A 117 23.64 -6.49 -8.78
C LEU A 117 23.79 -7.58 -7.70
N LYS A 118 22.74 -7.85 -6.91
CA LYS A 118 22.77 -8.91 -5.88
C LYS A 118 22.61 -10.32 -6.45
N GLN A 119 22.24 -10.44 -7.72
CA GLN A 119 22.12 -11.73 -8.43
C GLN A 119 23.38 -12.09 -9.22
N ALA A 120 24.29 -11.14 -9.43
CA ALA A 120 25.59 -11.32 -10.09
C ALA A 120 26.67 -11.72 -9.08
#